data_AF-F6I331-F1
#
_entry.id   AF-F6I331-F1
#
_cell.length_a   1.000
_cell.length_b   1.000
_cell.length_c   1.000
_cell.angle_alpha   90.00
_cell.angle_beta   90.00
_cell.angle_gamma   90.00
#
_symmetry.space_group_name_H-M   'P 1'
#
loop_
_entity.id
_entity.type
_entity.pdbx_description
1 polymer ?
#
loop_
_entity_poly.entity_id
_entity_poly.type
_entity_poly.pdbx_seq_one_letter_code
_entity_poly.pdbx_strand_id
1 'polypeptide(L)'
;MAELLHNPEKMVKAQRELQEVLGKDGIVQESDISKLPYLQAIVKETFRLHPLAPLLVPYKAETDVKICGFTVPKNSQVLINAWDIGCDPSVWSNPNAFMPERFLGCDIDVKGRDFELIPFGAGRRICLALPLAHRMVHLILVSLLHSYAWKLDDDRPIHRLPSTWPNPNAFMPERFLECDINVKGRDFELIPFGARRRICPGMPLAHRMVHLMLTYLLYSHAWKLEDGMKPENMDMSEKFGLTLQKAQPLRAIPINV
;
A
#
# COMPACT_ATOMS: atom_id res chain seq x y z
N MET A 1 7.22 7.87 3.53
CA MET A 1 6.22 8.27 4.54
C MET A 1 5.81 7.13 5.45
N ALA A 2 5.27 6.01 4.95
CA ALA A 2 4.90 4.86 5.79
C ALA A 2 6.05 4.37 6.69
N GLU A 3 7.24 4.18 6.11
CA GLU A 3 8.44 3.82 6.89
C GLU A 3 8.80 4.83 7.97
N LEU A 4 8.70 6.13 7.69
CA LEU A 4 8.98 7.16 8.68
C LEU A 4 7.93 7.20 9.79
N LEU A 5 6.66 6.91 9.49
CA LEU A 5 5.60 6.81 10.49
C LEU A 5 5.78 5.57 11.37
N HIS A 6 6.24 4.47 10.79
CA HIS A 6 6.57 3.25 11.52
C HIS A 6 7.87 3.38 12.34
N ASN A 7 8.74 4.33 11.98
CA ASN A 7 10.02 4.61 12.64
C ASN A 7 10.10 6.09 13.10
N PRO A 8 9.38 6.50 14.17
CA PRO A 8 9.30 7.90 14.61
C PRO A 8 10.66 8.54 14.91
N GLU A 9 11.64 7.76 15.38
CA GLU A 9 13.00 8.23 15.63
C GLU A 9 13.69 8.70 14.34
N LYS A 10 13.43 8.01 13.22
CA LYS A 10 13.96 8.36 11.91
C LYS A 10 13.23 9.55 11.31
N MET A 11 11.92 9.67 11.55
CA MET A 11 11.14 10.86 11.22
C MET A 11 11.71 12.11 11.89
N VAL A 12 11.92 12.06 13.20
CA VAL A 12 12.46 13.19 13.98
C VAL A 12 13.87 13.57 13.50
N LYS A 13 14.72 12.57 13.20
CA LYS A 13 16.05 12.82 12.65
C LYS A 13 16.00 13.51 11.28
N ALA A 14 15.10 13.10 10.38
CA ALA A 14 14.92 13.75 9.09
C ALA A 14 14.38 15.19 9.23
N GLN A 15 13.42 15.41 10.13
CA GLN A 15 12.89 16.75 10.41
C GLN A 15 13.95 17.68 11.02
N ARG A 16 14.86 17.16 11.85
CA ARG A 16 15.98 17.92 12.39
C ARG A 16 16.95 18.36 11.30
N GLU A 17 17.34 17.46 10.40
CA GLU A 17 18.17 17.79 9.23
C GLU A 17 17.53 18.90 8.38
N LEU A 18 16.21 18.78 8.12
CA LEU A 18 15.46 19.80 7.40
C LEU A 18 15.47 21.16 8.12
N GLN A 19 15.28 21.15 9.44
CA GLN A 19 15.29 22.38 10.24
C GLN A 19 16.66 23.06 10.25
N GLU A 20 17.75 22.28 10.30
CA GLU A 20 19.12 22.79 10.27
C GLU A 20 19.47 23.41 8.90
N VAL A 21 18.99 22.83 7.80
CA VAL A 21 19.32 23.29 6.44
C VAL A 21 18.40 24.40 5.93
N LEU A 22 17.09 24.29 6.18
CA LEU A 22 16.08 25.20 5.62
C LEU A 22 15.56 26.22 6.62
N GLY A 23 15.67 25.95 7.93
CA GLY A 23 15.01 26.75 8.96
C GLY A 23 13.49 26.57 8.98
N LYS A 24 12.84 27.28 9.91
CA LYS A 24 11.39 27.13 10.18
C LYS A 24 10.51 27.64 9.03
N ASP A 25 10.89 28.77 8.43
CA ASP A 25 10.11 29.45 7.38
C ASP A 25 10.77 29.33 5.99
N GLY A 26 11.72 28.39 5.85
CA GLY A 26 12.42 28.14 4.59
C GLY A 26 11.50 27.64 3.50
N ILE A 27 11.67 28.15 2.28
CA ILE A 27 10.97 27.63 1.10
C ILE A 27 11.82 26.52 0.50
N VAL A 28 11.24 25.33 0.38
CA VAL A 28 11.89 24.16 -0.21
C VAL A 28 12.26 24.41 -1.68
N GLN A 29 13.54 24.27 -2.03
CA GLN A 29 14.00 24.29 -3.42
C GLN A 29 14.68 22.97 -3.81
N GLU A 30 14.74 22.67 -5.11
CA GLU A 30 15.41 21.46 -5.62
C GLU A 30 16.92 21.44 -5.30
N SER A 31 17.56 22.61 -5.32
CA SER A 31 18.99 22.78 -5.01
C SER A 31 19.34 22.38 -3.58
N ASP A 32 18.39 22.43 -2.65
CA ASP A 32 18.60 22.07 -1.25
C ASP A 32 18.75 20.57 -1.03
N ILE A 33 18.24 19.73 -1.94
CA ILE A 33 18.29 18.27 -1.82
C ILE A 33 19.73 17.77 -1.62
N SER A 34 20.69 18.41 -2.29
CA SER A 34 22.11 18.08 -2.18
C SER A 34 22.68 18.24 -0.76
N LYS A 35 22.06 19.09 0.07
CA LYS A 35 22.46 19.39 1.46
C LYS A 35 21.77 18.49 2.48
N LEU A 36 20.93 17.55 2.05
CA LEU A 36 20.10 16.69 2.91
C LEU A 36 20.53 15.21 2.79
N PRO A 37 21.72 14.84 3.29
CA PRO A 37 22.27 13.49 3.12
C PRO A 37 21.42 12.39 3.78
N TYR A 38 20.81 12.64 4.93
CA TYR A 38 19.97 11.66 5.60
C TYR A 38 18.63 11.47 4.88
N LEU A 39 18.04 12.52 4.34
CA LEU A 39 16.86 12.40 3.48
C LEU A 39 17.17 11.64 2.20
N GLN A 40 18.33 11.88 1.58
CA GLN A 40 18.79 11.07 0.44
C GLN A 40 18.95 9.59 0.81
N ALA A 41 19.48 9.32 2.00
CA ALA A 41 19.62 7.97 2.53
C ALA A 41 18.25 7.29 2.76
N ILE A 42 17.25 8.02 3.26
CA ILE A 42 15.86 7.54 3.41
C ILE A 42 15.28 7.12 2.07
N VAL A 43 15.49 7.91 1.02
CA VAL A 43 15.00 7.59 -0.33
C VAL A 43 15.69 6.35 -0.89
N LYS A 44 17.01 6.24 -0.75
CA LYS A 44 17.77 5.04 -1.16
C LYS A 44 17.30 3.78 -0.42
N GLU A 45 17.12 3.86 0.89
CA GLU A 45 16.63 2.71 1.69
C GLU A 45 15.20 2.34 1.35
N THR A 46 14.36 3.31 1.02
CA THR A 46 13.00 3.06 0.51
C THR A 46 13.05 2.33 -0.83
N PHE A 47 13.93 2.74 -1.75
CA PHE A 47 14.10 2.07 -3.03
C PHE A 47 14.64 0.64 -2.90
N ARG A 48 15.51 0.39 -1.92
CA ARG A 48 16.06 -0.93 -1.63
C ARG A 48 14.97 -1.90 -1.14
N LEU A 49 14.19 -1.48 -0.14
CA LEU A 49 13.16 -2.32 0.49
C LEU A 49 11.87 -2.43 -0.33
N HIS A 50 11.48 -1.33 -0.98
CA HIS A 50 10.20 -1.17 -1.66
C HIS A 50 10.39 -0.71 -3.12
N PRO A 51 11.13 -1.47 -3.95
CA PRO A 51 11.29 -1.12 -5.35
C PRO A 51 9.95 -1.12 -6.07
N LEU A 52 9.64 -0.04 -6.81
CA LEU A 52 8.39 0.08 -7.56
C LEU A 52 8.20 -1.05 -8.58
N ALA A 53 9.29 -1.55 -9.14
CA ALA A 53 9.32 -2.65 -10.10
C ALA A 53 10.21 -3.80 -9.56
N PRO A 54 9.69 -4.69 -8.70
CA PRO A 54 10.50 -5.73 -8.04
C PRO A 54 11.16 -6.72 -9.01
N LEU A 55 10.60 -6.92 -10.21
CA LEU A 55 11.17 -7.77 -11.27
C LEU A 55 11.72 -7.00 -12.48
N LEU A 56 11.80 -5.67 -12.37
CA LEU A 56 12.12 -4.73 -13.46
C LEU A 56 11.29 -4.99 -14.75
N VAL A 57 11.68 -4.35 -15.85
CA VAL A 57 11.09 -4.63 -17.17
C VAL A 57 11.76 -5.89 -17.74
N PRO A 58 11.00 -6.84 -18.30
CA PRO A 58 11.58 -8.05 -18.87
C PRO A 58 12.55 -7.76 -20.03
N TYR A 59 13.68 -8.47 -20.00
CA TYR A 59 14.63 -8.52 -21.11
C TYR A 59 14.32 -9.72 -22.00
N LYS A 60 14.74 -9.63 -23.27
CA LYS A 60 14.70 -10.75 -24.20
C LYS A 60 16.11 -10.99 -24.73
N ALA A 61 16.58 -12.23 -24.65
CA ALA A 61 17.88 -12.61 -25.21
C ALA A 61 17.84 -12.48 -26.74
N GLU A 62 18.71 -11.65 -27.31
CA GLU A 62 18.80 -11.46 -28.78
C GLU A 62 19.55 -12.60 -29.47
N THR A 63 20.43 -13.27 -28.73
CA THR A 63 21.27 -14.40 -29.14
C THR A 63 21.41 -15.37 -27.97
N ASP A 64 21.90 -16.58 -28.24
CA ASP A 64 22.30 -17.51 -27.19
C ASP A 64 23.45 -16.89 -26.39
N VAL A 65 23.27 -16.76 -25.07
CA VAL A 65 24.24 -16.10 -24.19
C VAL A 65 24.50 -16.96 -22.95
N LYS A 66 25.73 -16.92 -22.43
CA LYS A 66 26.07 -17.59 -21.17
C LYS A 66 25.94 -16.63 -19.98
N ILE A 67 25.14 -17.00 -18.99
CA ILE A 67 24.98 -16.27 -17.72
C ILE A 67 25.28 -17.23 -16.57
N CYS A 68 26.24 -16.91 -15.71
CA CYS A 68 26.66 -17.75 -14.58
C CYS A 68 26.95 -19.22 -14.95
N GLY A 69 27.50 -19.45 -16.15
CA GLY A 69 27.79 -20.78 -16.67
C GLY A 69 26.60 -21.49 -17.36
N PHE A 70 25.39 -20.96 -17.26
CA PHE A 70 24.20 -21.49 -17.93
C PHE A 70 24.00 -20.86 -19.31
N THR A 71 23.55 -21.66 -20.28
CA THR A 71 23.16 -21.14 -21.60
C THR A 71 21.72 -20.64 -21.53
N VAL A 72 21.53 -19.36 -21.81
CA VAL A 72 20.23 -18.71 -21.99
C VAL A 72 19.97 -18.63 -23.50
N PRO A 73 19.03 -19.42 -24.05
CA PRO A 73 18.74 -19.43 -25.48
C PRO A 73 18.24 -18.08 -25.99
N LYS A 74 18.46 -17.83 -27.27
CA LYS A 74 17.83 -16.74 -28.01
C LYS A 74 16.32 -16.78 -27.83
N ASN A 75 15.73 -15.59 -27.68
CA ASN A 75 14.32 -15.35 -27.40
C ASN A 75 13.85 -15.69 -25.98
N SER A 76 14.68 -16.22 -25.10
CA SER A 76 14.32 -16.38 -23.69
C SER A 76 14.03 -15.03 -23.03
N GLN A 77 12.98 -15.00 -22.21
CA GLN A 77 12.67 -13.87 -21.35
C GLN A 77 13.53 -13.95 -20.09
N VAL A 78 14.17 -12.83 -19.73
CA VAL A 78 15.01 -12.72 -18.54
C VAL A 78 14.42 -11.65 -17.62
N LEU A 79 14.14 -12.02 -16.38
CA LEU A 79 13.63 -11.14 -15.33
C LEU A 79 14.75 -10.88 -14.32
N ILE A 80 14.88 -9.64 -13.86
CA ILE A 80 15.87 -9.25 -12.85
C ILE A 80 15.12 -9.01 -11.54
N ASN A 81 15.37 -9.84 -10.53
CA ASN A 81 14.72 -9.71 -9.25
C ASN A 81 15.39 -8.63 -8.38
N ALA A 82 15.09 -7.37 -8.68
CA ALA A 82 15.62 -6.22 -7.96
C ALA A 82 15.23 -6.22 -6.46
N TRP A 83 14.07 -6.80 -6.12
CA TRP A 83 13.66 -6.95 -4.72
C TRP A 83 14.57 -7.93 -3.96
N ASP A 84 14.84 -9.09 -4.54
CA ASP A 84 15.72 -10.10 -3.92
C ASP A 84 17.16 -9.57 -3.78
N ILE A 85 17.68 -8.88 -4.80
CA ILE A 85 18.98 -8.18 -4.73
C ILE A 85 18.99 -7.14 -3.60
N GLY A 86 17.92 -6.36 -3.47
CA GLY A 86 17.79 -5.35 -2.40
C GLY A 86 17.67 -5.97 -1.01
N CYS A 87 17.20 -7.21 -0.90
CA CYS A 87 16.97 -7.93 0.35
C CYS A 87 17.97 -9.06 0.62
N ASP A 88 19.03 -9.19 -0.19
CA ASP A 88 20.02 -10.27 -0.09
C ASP A 88 20.83 -10.12 1.22
N PRO A 89 20.76 -11.10 2.16
CA PRO A 89 21.49 -11.05 3.42
C PRO A 89 23.02 -11.19 3.25
N SER A 90 23.51 -11.65 2.10
CA SER A 90 24.95 -11.73 1.80
C SER A 90 25.54 -10.37 1.43
N VAL A 91 24.71 -9.43 0.97
CA VAL A 91 25.07 -8.06 0.58
C VAL A 91 24.68 -7.07 1.67
N TRP A 92 23.48 -7.21 2.24
CA TRP A 92 22.90 -6.25 3.17
C TRP A 92 22.79 -6.81 4.58
N SER A 93 23.42 -6.14 5.55
CA SER A 93 23.20 -6.44 6.97
C SER A 93 21.78 -6.06 7.40
N ASN A 94 21.10 -6.97 8.10
CA ASN A 94 19.69 -6.85 8.50
C ASN A 94 18.81 -6.41 7.31
N PRO A 95 18.70 -7.22 6.25
CA PRO A 95 18.16 -6.77 4.96
C PRO A 95 16.70 -6.32 5.05
N ASN A 96 15.92 -6.89 5.97
CA ASN A 96 14.50 -6.54 6.14
C ASN A 96 14.27 -5.32 7.03
N ALA A 97 15.32 -4.75 7.65
CA ALA A 97 15.20 -3.58 8.50
C ALA A 97 15.34 -2.30 7.68
N PHE A 98 14.44 -1.33 7.90
CA PHE A 98 14.55 0.02 7.36
C PHE A 98 15.64 0.78 8.11
N MET A 99 16.84 0.85 7.53
CA MET A 99 18.04 1.45 8.11
C MET A 99 18.72 2.44 7.13
N PRO A 100 18.19 3.66 6.97
CA PRO A 100 18.80 4.69 6.12
C PRO A 100 20.28 4.94 6.40
N GLU A 101 20.72 4.77 7.65
CA GLU A 101 22.11 4.93 8.08
C GLU A 101 23.13 4.20 7.20
N ARG A 102 22.76 3.08 6.57
CA ARG A 102 23.66 2.31 5.68
C ARG A 102 24.14 3.08 4.45
N PHE A 103 23.41 4.14 4.06
CA PHE A 103 23.76 4.99 2.92
C PHE A 103 24.46 6.29 3.32
N LEU A 104 24.68 6.55 4.61
CA LEU A 104 25.42 7.73 5.07
C LEU A 104 26.93 7.51 4.85
N GLY A 105 27.58 8.43 4.14
CA GLY A 105 29.00 8.32 3.81
C GLY A 105 29.34 7.19 2.82
N CYS A 106 28.32 6.65 2.14
CA CYS A 106 28.46 5.60 1.14
C CYS A 106 28.23 6.16 -0.26
N ASP A 107 29.07 5.76 -1.21
CA ASP A 107 29.04 6.24 -2.59
C ASP A 107 28.00 5.53 -3.48
N ILE A 108 27.31 4.50 -2.95
CA ILE A 108 26.27 3.75 -3.67
C ILE A 108 25.19 4.71 -4.20
N ASP A 109 24.96 4.69 -5.51
CA ASP A 109 23.93 5.49 -6.17
C ASP A 109 22.96 4.63 -7.00
N VAL A 110 21.85 5.24 -7.41
CA VAL A 110 20.78 4.56 -8.15
C VAL A 110 20.98 4.61 -9.67
N LYS A 111 22.14 5.07 -10.16
CA LYS A 111 22.41 5.31 -11.59
C LYS A 111 22.88 4.05 -12.32
N GLY A 112 22.74 2.89 -11.70
CA GLY A 112 23.01 1.59 -12.31
C GLY A 112 24.49 1.25 -12.45
N ARG A 113 25.34 1.81 -11.57
CA ARG A 113 26.74 1.39 -11.39
C ARG A 113 26.89 0.40 -10.24
N ASP A 114 26.10 0.60 -9.19
CA ASP A 114 26.07 -0.23 -7.99
C ASP A 114 24.92 -1.24 -8.12
N PHE A 115 25.26 -2.50 -8.40
CA PHE A 115 24.27 -3.52 -8.73
C PHE A 115 23.45 -3.97 -7.54
N GLU A 116 23.93 -3.73 -6.31
CA GLU A 116 23.18 -3.92 -5.08
C GLU A 116 21.96 -3.00 -4.94
N LEU A 117 21.90 -1.88 -5.69
CA LEU A 117 20.78 -0.92 -5.66
C LEU A 117 20.36 -0.47 -7.07
N ILE A 118 19.45 -1.22 -7.69
CA ILE A 118 18.99 -0.98 -9.08
C ILE A 118 17.48 -0.69 -9.22
N PRO A 119 16.89 0.25 -8.45
CA PRO A 119 15.46 0.54 -8.50
C PRO A 119 14.98 1.09 -9.86
N PHE A 120 15.90 1.57 -10.69
CA PHE A 120 15.64 2.07 -12.04
C PHE A 120 16.26 1.19 -13.14
N GLY A 121 16.74 -0.01 -12.77
CA GLY A 121 17.57 -0.85 -13.63
C GLY A 121 18.99 -0.32 -13.81
N ALA A 122 19.70 -0.87 -14.79
CA ALA A 122 21.10 -0.53 -15.08
C ALA A 122 21.41 -0.65 -16.58
N GLY A 123 22.56 -0.10 -17.00
CA GLY A 123 23.07 -0.21 -18.36
C GLY A 123 22.21 0.49 -19.43
N ARG A 124 22.24 -0.02 -20.66
CA ARG A 124 21.62 0.63 -21.84
C ARG A 124 20.09 0.80 -21.78
N ARG A 125 19.43 0.07 -20.87
CA ARG A 125 17.96 0.10 -20.69
C ARG A 125 17.56 0.64 -19.32
N ILE A 126 18.46 1.37 -18.66
CA ILE A 126 18.13 2.12 -17.44
C ILE A 126 16.97 3.08 -17.71
N CYS A 127 16.12 3.30 -16.71
CA CYS A 127 14.96 4.18 -16.82
C CYS A 127 15.37 5.58 -17.31
N LEU A 128 14.80 6.00 -18.45
CA LEU A 128 15.05 7.32 -19.02
C LEU A 128 14.59 8.46 -18.08
N ALA A 129 13.56 8.20 -17.26
CA ALA A 129 13.00 9.18 -16.34
C ALA A 129 13.72 9.24 -14.98
N LEU A 130 14.80 8.47 -14.76
CA LEU A 130 15.53 8.43 -13.49
C LEU A 130 15.89 9.84 -12.97
N PRO A 131 16.50 10.75 -13.75
CA PRO A 131 16.90 12.06 -13.20
C PRO A 131 15.72 12.88 -12.67
N LEU A 132 14.58 12.83 -13.38
CA LEU A 132 13.37 13.53 -12.96
C LEU A 132 12.73 12.86 -11.74
N ALA A 133 12.54 11.54 -11.80
CA ALA A 133 11.92 10.78 -10.71
C ALA A 133 12.71 10.93 -9.41
N HIS A 134 14.05 10.84 -9.48
CA HIS A 134 14.93 11.04 -8.34
C HIS A 134 14.71 12.42 -7.71
N ARG A 135 14.73 13.49 -8.50
CA ARG A 135 14.48 14.86 -8.00
C ARG A 135 13.08 15.02 -7.39
N MET A 136 12.06 14.52 -8.08
CA MET A 136 10.67 14.65 -7.64
C MET A 136 10.42 13.92 -6.33
N VAL A 137 10.93 12.70 -6.14
CA VAL A 137 10.73 11.93 -4.91
C VAL A 137 11.32 12.67 -3.71
N HIS A 138 12.53 13.21 -3.85
CA HIS A 138 13.15 14.01 -2.79
C HIS A 138 12.36 15.28 -2.52
N LEU A 139 12.01 16.05 -3.56
CA LEU A 139 11.27 17.29 -3.40
C LEU A 139 9.92 17.07 -2.70
N ILE A 140 9.16 16.05 -3.13
CA ILE A 140 7.89 15.67 -2.51
C ILE A 140 8.10 15.29 -1.05
N LEU A 141 9.09 14.44 -0.75
CA LEU A 141 9.35 14.01 0.62
C LEU A 141 9.74 15.21 1.52
N VAL A 142 10.64 16.06 1.05
CA VAL A 142 11.07 17.28 1.76
C VAL A 142 9.87 18.18 2.03
N SER A 143 9.07 18.49 1.02
CA SER A 143 7.88 19.34 1.17
C SER A 143 6.88 18.75 2.17
N LEU A 144 6.63 17.43 2.11
CA LEU A 144 5.72 16.77 3.04
C LEU A 144 6.24 16.83 4.49
N LEU A 145 7.52 16.59 4.70
CA LEU A 145 8.13 16.59 6.03
C LEU A 145 8.28 17.98 6.63
N HIS A 146 8.54 18.99 5.79
CA HIS A 146 8.72 20.38 6.22
C HIS A 146 7.38 21.07 6.50
N SER A 147 6.35 20.81 5.68
CA SER A 147 5.07 21.53 5.76
C SER A 147 4.05 20.93 6.73
N TYR A 148 4.21 19.67 7.15
CA TYR A 148 3.19 18.97 7.94
C TYR A 148 3.74 18.22 9.15
N ALA A 149 2.98 18.24 10.24
CA ALA A 149 3.17 17.34 11.37
C ALA A 149 2.41 16.03 11.10
N TRP A 150 3.15 14.94 10.92
CA TRP A 150 2.57 13.63 10.62
C TRP A 150 2.33 12.83 11.88
N LYS A 151 1.16 12.22 11.99
CA LYS A 151 0.83 11.22 12.99
C LYS A 151 0.03 10.10 12.32
N LEU A 152 0.23 8.87 12.78
CA LEU A 152 -0.74 7.82 12.51
C LEU A 152 -1.99 8.14 13.31
N ASP A 153 -3.14 8.07 12.66
CA ASP A 153 -4.41 8.04 13.39
C ASP A 153 -4.56 6.65 14.00
N ASP A 154 -5.14 6.53 15.19
CA ASP A 154 -5.31 5.24 15.86
C ASP A 154 -6.06 4.29 14.91
N ASP A 155 -5.41 3.18 14.53
CA ASP A 155 -5.82 2.20 13.50
C ASP A 155 -7.22 1.62 13.74
N ARG A 156 -8.24 2.40 13.41
CA ARG A 156 -9.59 1.92 13.22
C ARG A 156 -10.05 2.40 11.86
N PRO A 157 -10.44 1.50 10.95
CA PRO A 157 -11.18 1.89 9.76
C PRO A 157 -12.28 2.85 10.20
N ILE A 158 -12.50 3.96 9.47
CA ILE A 158 -13.49 4.99 9.86
C ILE A 158 -14.87 4.33 10.19
N HIS A 159 -15.20 3.23 9.51
CA HIS A 159 -16.40 2.41 9.75
C HIS A 159 -16.46 1.65 11.09
N ARG A 160 -15.38 1.58 11.86
CA ARG A 160 -15.30 0.87 13.16
C ARG A 160 -14.84 1.78 14.31
N LEU A 161 -14.80 3.10 14.11
CA LEU A 161 -14.52 4.07 15.16
C LEU A 161 -15.73 4.23 16.10
N PRO A 162 -15.63 3.95 17.41
CA PRO A 162 -16.75 4.14 18.34
C PRO A 162 -17.19 5.60 18.50
N SER A 163 -16.29 6.55 18.21
CA SER A 163 -16.60 7.99 18.18
C SER A 163 -17.55 8.37 17.05
N THR A 164 -17.60 7.56 15.99
CA THR A 164 -18.40 7.78 14.78
C THR A 164 -19.59 6.83 14.73
N TRP A 165 -19.36 5.57 15.08
CA TRP A 165 -20.35 4.50 15.05
C TRP A 165 -20.54 3.92 16.45
N PRO A 166 -21.63 4.27 17.17
CA PRO A 166 -21.95 3.63 18.45
C PRO A 166 -22.09 2.12 18.27
N ASN A 167 -21.45 1.33 19.14
CA ASN A 167 -21.40 -0.13 19.06
C ASN A 167 -21.02 -0.63 17.64
N PRO A 168 -19.80 -0.30 17.13
CA PRO A 168 -19.46 -0.50 15.73
C PRO A 168 -19.40 -1.97 15.29
N ASN A 169 -19.21 -2.88 16.25
CA ASN A 169 -19.16 -4.32 16.01
C ASN A 169 -20.53 -5.00 16.14
N ALA A 170 -21.58 -4.27 16.52
CA ALA A 170 -22.93 -4.82 16.64
C ALA A 170 -23.69 -4.72 15.31
N PHE A 171 -24.36 -5.81 14.92
CA PHE A 171 -25.32 -5.79 13.81
C PHE A 171 -26.57 -5.00 14.23
N MET A 172 -26.66 -3.75 13.81
CA MET A 172 -27.71 -2.81 14.20
C MET A 172 -28.14 -2.01 12.97
N PRO A 173 -28.99 -2.57 12.10
CA PRO A 173 -29.47 -1.87 10.89
C PRO A 173 -30.31 -0.62 11.20
N GLU A 174 -30.92 -0.55 12.38
CA GLU A 174 -31.75 0.56 12.84
C GLU A 174 -31.00 1.89 12.87
N ARG A 175 -29.66 1.86 12.95
CA ARG A 175 -28.81 3.06 12.92
C ARG A 175 -28.95 3.89 11.63
N PHE A 176 -29.55 3.32 10.59
CA PHE A 176 -29.78 3.97 9.31
C PHE A 176 -31.24 4.42 9.10
N LEU A 177 -32.14 4.20 10.07
CA LEU A 177 -33.56 4.59 9.94
C LEU A 177 -33.79 6.09 10.16
N GLU A 178 -33.00 6.71 11.03
CA GLU A 178 -33.13 8.13 11.41
C GLU A 178 -31.90 8.97 11.03
N CYS A 179 -31.08 8.46 10.09
CA CYS A 179 -29.82 9.08 9.71
C CYS A 179 -29.77 9.39 8.21
N ASP A 180 -29.30 10.60 7.85
CA ASP A 180 -29.16 11.04 6.45
C ASP A 180 -27.93 10.45 5.73
N ILE A 181 -27.14 9.61 6.41
CA ILE A 181 -25.95 8.96 5.86
C ILE A 181 -26.35 8.06 4.68
N ASN A 182 -25.71 8.27 3.54
CA ASN A 182 -25.95 7.46 2.35
C ASN A 182 -24.65 7.03 1.65
N VAL A 183 -24.73 5.96 0.87
CA VAL A 183 -23.58 5.35 0.19
C VAL A 183 -23.15 6.07 -1.09
N LYS A 184 -23.64 7.30 -1.36
CA LYS A 184 -23.34 8.05 -2.60
C LYS A 184 -22.00 8.80 -2.54
N GLY A 185 -21.18 8.53 -1.53
CA GLY A 185 -19.82 9.07 -1.41
C GLY A 185 -19.76 10.56 -1.04
N ARG A 186 -20.81 11.08 -0.40
CA ARG A 186 -20.82 12.41 0.25
C ARG A 186 -20.51 12.31 1.74
N ASP A 187 -20.93 11.20 2.35
CA ASP A 187 -20.72 10.89 3.76
C ASP A 187 -19.45 10.05 3.90
N PHE A 188 -18.35 10.67 4.33
CA PHE A 188 -17.04 10.00 4.41
C PHE A 188 -16.97 8.91 5.48
N GLU A 189 -17.96 8.88 6.36
CA GLU A 189 -18.13 7.85 7.38
C GLU A 189 -18.66 6.52 6.79
N LEU A 190 -19.18 6.52 5.56
CA LEU A 190 -19.71 5.35 4.85
C LEU A 190 -19.48 5.43 3.33
N ILE A 191 -18.40 4.80 2.84
CA ILE A 191 -17.97 4.89 1.42
C ILE A 191 -17.76 3.52 0.74
N PRO A 192 -18.72 2.57 0.82
CA PRO A 192 -18.54 1.20 0.31
C PRO A 192 -18.32 1.13 -1.22
N PHE A 193 -18.70 2.18 -1.96
CA PHE A 193 -18.50 2.31 -3.39
C PHE A 193 -17.49 3.40 -3.77
N GLY A 194 -16.66 3.86 -2.82
CA GLY A 194 -15.76 4.99 -3.01
C GLY A 194 -16.48 6.36 -2.92
N ALA A 195 -15.75 7.43 -3.25
CA ALA A 195 -16.24 8.80 -3.12
C ALA A 195 -15.81 9.68 -4.29
N ARG A 196 -16.61 10.72 -4.56
CA ARG A 196 -16.33 11.76 -5.57
C ARG A 196 -15.96 11.15 -6.94
N ARG A 197 -14.88 11.63 -7.58
CA ARG A 197 -14.40 11.19 -8.91
C ARG A 197 -13.94 9.73 -8.96
N ARG A 198 -13.85 9.04 -7.83
CA ARG A 198 -13.49 7.62 -7.73
C ARG A 198 -14.65 6.74 -7.27
N ILE A 199 -15.89 7.23 -7.35
CA ILE A 199 -17.06 6.41 -7.05
C ILE A 199 -17.24 5.32 -8.12
N CYS A 200 -17.61 4.12 -7.69
CA CYS A 200 -17.87 3.00 -8.57
C CYS A 200 -19.07 3.31 -9.49
N PRO A 201 -18.90 3.27 -10.82
CA PRO A 201 -20.01 3.53 -11.75
C PRO A 201 -21.12 2.48 -11.67
N GLY A 202 -20.82 1.29 -11.14
CA GLY A 202 -21.79 0.21 -10.92
C GLY A 202 -22.68 0.36 -9.68
N MET A 203 -22.46 1.37 -8.83
CA MET A 203 -23.19 1.54 -7.56
C MET A 203 -24.73 1.54 -7.73
N PRO A 204 -25.34 2.29 -8.68
CA PRO A 204 -26.80 2.31 -8.80
C PRO A 204 -27.41 0.93 -9.11
N LEU A 205 -26.72 0.14 -9.93
CA LEU A 205 -27.16 -1.22 -10.27
C LEU A 205 -26.97 -2.16 -9.08
N ALA A 206 -25.78 -2.16 -8.46
CA ALA A 206 -25.47 -3.00 -7.31
C ALA A 206 -26.46 -2.76 -6.16
N HIS A 207 -26.75 -1.49 -5.85
CA HIS A 207 -27.72 -1.13 -4.82
C HIS A 207 -29.11 -1.71 -5.11
N ARG A 208 -29.62 -1.57 -6.34
CA ARG A 208 -30.92 -2.15 -6.74
C ARG A 208 -30.91 -3.67 -6.68
N MET A 209 -29.86 -4.31 -7.19
CA MET A 209 -29.74 -5.77 -7.20
C MET A 209 -29.71 -6.35 -5.79
N VAL A 210 -28.90 -5.79 -4.88
CA VAL A 210 -28.80 -6.27 -3.49
C VAL A 210 -30.14 -6.18 -2.77
N HIS A 211 -30.88 -5.08 -2.92
CA HIS A 211 -32.21 -4.94 -2.32
C HIS A 211 -33.20 -5.95 -2.88
N LEU A 212 -33.23 -6.15 -4.20
CA LEU A 212 -34.12 -7.14 -4.83
C LEU A 212 -33.79 -8.57 -4.38
N MET A 213 -32.50 -8.93 -4.36
CA MET A 213 -32.05 -10.24 -3.91
C MET A 213 -32.41 -10.48 -2.44
N LEU A 214 -32.12 -9.52 -1.56
CA LEU A 214 -32.43 -9.62 -0.14
C LEU A 214 -33.94 -9.76 0.09
N THR A 215 -34.75 -8.91 -0.55
CA THR A 215 -36.21 -8.99 -0.48
C THR A 215 -36.70 -10.35 -0.95
N TYR A 216 -36.20 -10.86 -2.07
CA TYR A 216 -36.59 -12.17 -2.57
C TYR A 216 -36.22 -13.29 -1.58
N LEU A 217 -34.97 -13.32 -1.11
CA LEU A 217 -34.48 -14.34 -0.16
C LEU A 217 -35.28 -14.36 1.15
N LEU A 218 -35.72 -13.20 1.64
CA LEU A 218 -36.52 -13.07 2.87
C LEU A 218 -38.01 -13.34 2.65
N TYR A 219 -38.56 -12.96 1.48
CA TYR A 219 -39.97 -13.13 1.19
C TYR A 219 -40.33 -14.58 0.81
N SER A 220 -39.46 -15.25 0.05
CA SER A 220 -39.77 -16.55 -0.55
C SER A 220 -39.38 -17.75 0.32
N HIS A 221 -38.49 -17.58 1.30
CA HIS A 221 -37.95 -18.68 2.08
C HIS A 221 -37.76 -18.32 3.55
N ALA A 222 -38.12 -19.25 4.43
CA ALA A 222 -37.54 -19.32 5.76
C ALA A 222 -36.18 -20.04 5.67
N TRP A 223 -35.30 -19.87 6.65
CA TRP A 223 -33.96 -20.43 6.59
C TRP A 223 -33.65 -21.21 7.88
N LYS A 224 -33.08 -22.41 7.73
CA LYS A 224 -32.45 -23.14 8.85
C LYS A 224 -30.97 -23.34 8.60
N LEU A 225 -30.20 -23.41 9.68
CA LEU A 225 -28.78 -23.78 9.61
C LEU A 225 -28.64 -25.30 9.44
N GLU A 226 -27.58 -25.71 8.75
CA GLU A 226 -27.22 -27.12 8.61
C GLU A 226 -26.85 -27.73 9.99
N ASP A 227 -27.00 -29.05 10.14
CA ASP A 227 -26.57 -29.82 11.32
C ASP A 227 -27.14 -29.40 12.69
N GLY A 228 -28.26 -28.67 12.72
CA GLY A 228 -28.88 -28.22 13.97
C GLY A 228 -28.06 -27.15 14.70
N MET A 229 -27.13 -26.49 14.00
CA MET A 229 -26.36 -25.37 14.53
C MET A 229 -27.30 -24.27 15.02
N LYS A 230 -27.04 -23.76 16.23
CA LYS A 230 -27.75 -22.60 16.77
C LYS A 230 -27.13 -21.30 16.25
N PRO A 231 -27.92 -20.23 16.00
CA PRO A 231 -27.41 -18.96 15.49
C PRO A 231 -26.27 -18.36 16.31
N GLU A 232 -26.30 -18.53 17.64
CA GLU A 232 -25.31 -17.96 18.57
C GLU A 232 -23.93 -18.61 18.41
N ASN A 233 -23.88 -19.82 17.84
CA ASN A 233 -22.65 -20.58 17.64
C ASN A 233 -22.07 -20.40 16.23
N MET A 234 -22.68 -19.57 15.38
CA MET A 234 -22.23 -19.34 14.02
C MET A 234 -20.93 -18.53 13.99
N ASP A 235 -19.93 -19.00 13.25
CA ASP A 235 -18.68 -18.28 13.06
C ASP A 235 -18.89 -17.01 12.22
N MET A 236 -18.65 -15.85 12.84
CA MET A 236 -18.74 -14.53 12.22
C MET A 236 -17.39 -13.97 11.74
N SER A 237 -16.31 -14.73 11.88
CA SER A 237 -14.98 -14.29 11.44
C SER A 237 -14.83 -14.26 9.92
N GLU A 238 -13.84 -13.48 9.46
CA GLU A 238 -13.66 -13.09 8.07
C GLU A 238 -12.24 -13.45 7.61
N LYS A 239 -12.11 -13.86 6.34
CA LYS A 239 -10.82 -14.03 5.67
C LYS A 239 -10.56 -12.80 4.79
N PHE A 240 -9.46 -12.11 5.07
CA PHE A 240 -9.07 -10.90 4.33
C PHE A 240 -8.48 -11.25 2.95
N GLY A 241 -8.89 -10.51 1.92
CA GLY A 241 -8.49 -10.70 0.52
C GLY A 241 -9.02 -9.58 -0.36
N LEU A 242 -9.04 -9.77 -1.69
CA LEU A 242 -9.58 -8.77 -2.64
C LEU A 242 -11.07 -8.47 -2.38
N THR A 243 -11.81 -9.45 -1.87
CA THR A 243 -13.14 -9.29 -1.29
C THR A 243 -13.14 -9.90 0.12
N LEU A 244 -13.94 -9.35 1.02
CA LEU A 244 -14.11 -9.89 2.37
C LEU A 244 -14.99 -11.13 2.30
N GLN A 245 -14.45 -12.28 2.69
CA GLN A 245 -15.16 -13.56 2.69
C GLN A 245 -15.36 -14.03 4.12
N LYS A 246 -16.39 -14.84 4.40
CA LYS A 246 -16.48 -15.54 5.67
C LYS A 246 -15.30 -16.50 5.81
N ALA A 247 -14.71 -16.60 7.00
CA ALA A 247 -13.67 -17.58 7.28
C ALA A 247 -14.21 -19.00 7.11
N GLN A 248 -15.45 -19.23 7.54
CA GLN A 248 -16.24 -20.44 7.28
C GLN A 248 -17.47 -20.09 6.43
N PRO A 249 -17.66 -20.71 5.25
CA PRO A 249 -18.84 -20.47 4.43
C PRO A 249 -20.14 -20.76 5.18
N LEU A 250 -21.13 -19.87 5.05
CA LEU A 250 -22.47 -20.10 5.59
C LEU A 250 -23.14 -21.28 4.87
N ARG A 251 -23.68 -22.21 5.64
CA ARG A 251 -24.50 -23.32 5.15
C ARG A 251 -25.91 -23.19 5.71
N ALA A 252 -26.80 -22.64 4.90
CA ALA A 252 -28.20 -22.43 5.23
C ALA A 252 -29.09 -23.15 4.21
N ILE A 253 -30.13 -23.81 4.70
CA ILE A 253 -31.08 -24.58 3.91
C ILE A 253 -32.38 -23.76 3.84
N PRO A 254 -32.86 -23.41 2.63
CA PRO A 254 -34.14 -22.75 2.47
C PRO A 254 -35.27 -23.73 2.85
N ILE A 255 -36.28 -23.20 3.54
CA ILE A 255 -37.52 -23.88 3.90
C ILE A 255 -38.64 -23.09 3.26
N ASN A 256 -39.59 -23.79 2.63
CA ASN A 256 -40.79 -23.17 2.11
C ASN A 256 -41.57 -22.56 3.27
N VAL A 257 -41.91 -21.28 3.12
CA VAL A 257 -42.85 -20.58 4.01
C VAL A 257 -44.27 -21.03 3.69
#